data_AF-D5ZX52-F1
#
_entry.id   AF-D5ZX52-F1
#
_cell.length_a   1.000
_cell.length_b   1.000
_cell.length_c   1.000
_cell.angle_alpha   90.00
_cell.angle_beta   90.00
_cell.angle_gamma   90.00
#
_symmetry.space_group_name_H-M   'P 1'
#
loop_
_entity.id
_entity.type
_entity.pdbx_description
1 polymer ?
#
loop_
_entity_poly.entity_id
_entity_poly.type
_entity_poly.pdbx_seq_one_letter_code
_entity_poly.pdbx_strand_id
1 'polypeptide(L)'
;MLDGSRGPAGSRPRPAQQPDRHRSPRRVLVPDPVRSHGGRRGGEPARAGDAQRYALSRESSYRWHMASGAVVTLFLCGDVMLGRGVDQILDRPGDPALREDYVTDARSYVRMAESVNGPIPAPVPPSWPWGEALRLLETAAPDARIVNLETSVTRGDAFAPGKAVHYRMHPANVPALTVARPDVCVLANNHVLDFGRAGLEETLDTLEGAGLRTAGAGRSAEEAYRPVAVPVGAGGRVLVLALGAGTCFHPGRLGGDRRPPRRRPRPR
;
A
#
# COMPACT_ATOMS: atom_id res chain seq x y z
N MET A 1 17.53 -31.89 63.24
CA MET A 1 16.90 -31.57 64.54
C MET A 1 16.69 -30.08 64.60
N LEU A 2 15.43 -29.67 64.80
CA LEU A 2 14.89 -28.44 65.44
C LEU A 2 15.48 -27.07 65.01
N ASP A 3 14.77 -25.96 64.88
CA ASP A 3 13.37 -25.49 64.81
C ASP A 3 13.52 -23.94 64.85
N GLY A 4 12.55 -23.15 64.37
CA GLY A 4 12.39 -21.78 64.87
C GLY A 4 12.15 -20.67 63.84
N SER A 5 10.89 -20.58 63.42
CA SER A 5 10.18 -19.47 62.75
C SER A 5 10.57 -18.02 63.10
N ARG A 6 10.47 -17.11 62.10
CA ARG A 6 9.83 -15.77 62.21
C ARG A 6 9.46 -15.23 60.82
N GLY A 7 8.18 -14.89 60.63
CA GLY A 7 7.61 -14.28 59.43
C GLY A 7 7.77 -12.74 59.36
N PRO A 8 6.95 -12.04 58.54
CA PRO A 8 7.42 -11.33 57.34
C PRO A 8 7.48 -9.79 57.49
N ALA A 9 8.29 -9.12 56.67
CA ALA A 9 8.28 -7.67 56.53
C ALA A 9 7.85 -7.26 55.12
N GLY A 10 6.68 -6.62 55.04
CA GLY A 10 6.06 -6.16 53.81
C GLY A 10 6.86 -5.07 53.09
N SER A 11 7.10 -5.29 51.80
CA SER A 11 7.58 -4.26 50.88
C SER A 11 6.42 -3.36 50.44
N ARG A 12 6.46 -2.09 50.86
CA ARG A 12 5.57 -1.03 50.39
C ARG A 12 5.73 -0.81 48.88
N PRO A 13 4.63 -0.65 48.10
CA PRO A 13 4.72 -0.31 46.69
C PRO A 13 5.11 1.16 46.49
N ARG A 14 5.96 1.43 45.49
CA ARG A 14 6.34 2.78 45.05
C ARG A 14 5.13 3.48 44.40
N PRO A 15 4.91 4.79 44.62
CA PRO A 15 3.80 5.50 44.01
C PRO A 15 4.00 5.66 42.50
N ALA A 16 2.94 5.37 41.74
CA ALA A 16 2.87 5.56 40.30
C ALA A 16 2.94 7.06 39.96
N GLN A 17 3.86 7.43 39.08
CA GLN A 17 3.89 8.75 38.47
C GLN A 17 2.72 8.87 37.48
N GLN A 18 1.89 9.88 37.72
CA GLN A 18 0.72 10.22 36.93
C GLN A 18 1.16 11.16 35.80
N PRO A 19 1.01 10.80 34.51
CA PRO A 19 1.29 11.74 33.44
C PRO A 19 0.12 12.71 33.24
N ASP A 20 0.57 13.94 33.06
CA ASP A 20 -0.12 15.22 32.96
C ASP A 20 -1.34 15.23 32.03
N ARG A 21 -2.46 15.78 32.55
CA ARG A 21 -3.63 16.14 31.76
C ARG A 21 -3.43 17.60 31.33
N HIS A 22 -3.15 17.86 30.06
CA HIS A 22 -3.65 19.01 29.28
C HIS A 22 -2.92 19.12 27.93
N ARG A 23 -3.55 18.63 26.85
CA ARG A 23 -3.31 19.20 25.52
C ARG A 23 -4.58 19.13 24.69
N SER A 24 -5.18 20.30 24.47
CA SER A 24 -6.32 20.52 23.58
C SER A 24 -6.04 20.00 22.16
N PRO A 25 -7.06 19.55 21.41
CA PRO A 25 -6.88 19.02 20.06
C PRO A 25 -6.41 20.13 19.11
N ARG A 26 -5.18 20.01 18.61
CA ARG A 26 -4.69 20.88 17.54
C ARG A 26 -5.36 20.46 16.23
N ARG A 27 -6.13 21.38 15.67
CA ARG A 27 -6.77 21.26 14.35
C ARG A 27 -5.71 20.94 13.28
N VAL A 28 -6.06 20.00 12.40
CA VAL A 28 -5.32 19.69 11.17
C VAL A 28 -5.44 20.89 10.24
N LEU A 29 -4.31 21.45 9.82
CA LEU A 29 -4.20 22.42 8.74
C LEU A 29 -3.70 21.67 7.50
N VAL A 30 -4.49 21.73 6.43
CA VAL A 30 -4.13 21.26 5.09
C VAL A 30 -3.47 22.44 4.36
N PRO A 31 -2.31 22.28 3.69
CA PRO A 31 -1.75 23.35 2.87
C PRO A 31 -2.61 23.58 1.63
N ASP A 32 -2.98 24.84 1.37
CA ASP A 32 -3.57 25.25 0.09
C ASP A 32 -2.57 25.07 -1.05
N PRO A 33 -3.01 24.61 -2.24
CA PRO A 33 -2.15 24.64 -3.42
C PRO A 33 -1.91 26.09 -3.84
N VAL A 34 -0.63 26.45 -3.96
CA VAL A 34 -0.17 27.75 -4.45
C VAL A 34 -0.79 28.03 -5.81
N ARG A 35 -1.65 29.06 -5.88
CA ARG A 35 -2.15 29.64 -7.13
C ARG A 35 -1.00 30.39 -7.81
N SER A 36 -0.41 29.84 -8.86
CA SER A 36 0.39 30.65 -9.79
C SER A 36 -0.56 31.48 -10.67
N HIS A 37 -0.65 32.78 -10.37
CA HIS A 37 -1.21 33.76 -11.30
C HIS A 37 -0.19 34.06 -12.40
N GLY A 38 -0.59 33.83 -13.65
CA GLY A 38 0.16 34.24 -14.83
C GLY A 38 -0.81 34.42 -16.00
N GLY A 39 -1.51 35.55 -16.02
CA GLY A 39 -2.38 35.92 -17.13
C GLY A 39 -1.57 36.47 -18.31
N ARG A 40 -1.87 36.02 -19.54
CA ARG A 40 -1.82 36.84 -20.76
C ARG A 40 -2.99 36.47 -21.69
N ARG A 41 -3.53 37.50 -22.32
CA ARG A 41 -4.75 37.55 -23.15
C ARG A 41 -4.51 37.00 -24.56
N GLY A 42 -5.62 36.76 -25.27
CA GLY A 42 -5.75 36.00 -26.52
C GLY A 42 -5.06 36.51 -27.78
N GLY A 43 -5.10 35.66 -28.82
CA GLY A 43 -4.70 35.95 -30.21
C GLY A 43 -4.47 34.68 -31.05
N GLU A 44 -5.49 34.28 -31.82
CA GLU A 44 -5.55 33.40 -33.03
C GLU A 44 -4.86 32.01 -33.13
N PRO A 45 -5.48 31.06 -33.86
CA PRO A 45 -4.96 29.70 -34.03
C PRO A 45 -3.88 29.63 -35.14
N ALA A 46 -2.70 29.08 -34.80
CA ALA A 46 -1.66 28.80 -35.78
C ALA A 46 -2.07 27.65 -36.73
N ARG A 47 -1.78 27.85 -38.01
CA ARG A 47 -2.15 27.00 -39.15
C ARG A 47 -1.47 25.63 -39.12
N ALA A 48 -2.13 24.65 -39.74
CA ALA A 48 -1.63 23.30 -40.00
C ALA A 48 -0.35 23.34 -40.85
N GLY A 49 0.80 23.22 -40.20
CA GLY A 49 2.12 23.24 -40.84
C GLY A 49 3.27 22.90 -39.87
N ASP A 50 3.08 23.10 -38.56
CA ASP A 50 4.11 22.86 -37.55
C ASP A 50 3.99 21.50 -36.80
N ALA A 51 3.01 20.66 -37.18
CA ALA A 51 2.72 19.39 -36.51
C ALA A 51 3.68 18.24 -36.84
N GLN A 52 4.72 18.46 -37.67
CA GLN A 52 5.60 17.40 -38.17
C GLN A 52 7.07 17.50 -37.74
N ARG A 53 7.42 18.43 -36.82
CA ARG A 53 8.77 18.54 -36.23
C ARG A 53 8.85 18.33 -34.72
N TYR A 54 7.74 18.05 -34.04
CA TYR A 54 7.70 17.87 -32.58
C TYR A 54 7.57 16.41 -32.10
N ALA A 55 7.68 15.43 -33.00
CA ALA A 55 7.37 14.02 -32.70
C ALA A 55 8.58 13.06 -32.68
N LEU A 56 9.82 13.52 -32.83
CA LEU A 56 10.99 12.63 -32.87
C LEU A 56 12.19 13.26 -32.18
N SER A 57 12.20 13.28 -30.85
CA SER A 57 13.40 13.47 -30.01
C SER A 57 12.96 13.61 -28.55
N ARG A 58 12.88 12.48 -27.85
CA ARG A 58 13.09 12.33 -26.40
C ARG A 58 12.72 10.91 -25.99
N GLU A 59 13.52 9.95 -26.44
CA GLU A 59 13.90 8.89 -25.51
C GLU A 59 14.65 9.58 -24.36
N SER A 60 13.91 10.04 -23.35
CA SER A 60 14.53 10.53 -22.11
C SER A 60 15.03 9.30 -21.35
N SER A 61 16.15 8.74 -21.79
CA SER A 61 16.93 7.85 -20.93
C SER A 61 17.48 8.70 -19.78
N TYR A 62 16.84 8.64 -18.62
CA TYR A 62 17.40 9.26 -17.42
C TYR A 62 18.64 8.46 -17.00
N ARG A 63 19.82 8.87 -17.48
CA ARG A 63 21.11 8.31 -17.01
C ARG A 63 21.49 9.01 -15.71
N TRP A 64 21.23 8.33 -14.60
CA TRP A 64 21.74 8.73 -13.30
C TRP A 64 23.15 8.18 -13.13
N HIS A 65 24.15 9.05 -13.22
CA HIS A 65 25.52 8.68 -12.86
C HIS A 65 25.65 8.76 -11.33
N MET A 66 25.71 7.62 -10.67
CA MET A 66 26.22 7.56 -9.29
C MET A 66 27.68 8.02 -9.29
N ALA A 67 28.14 8.63 -8.19
CA ALA A 67 29.50 9.19 -8.06
C ALA A 67 30.65 8.17 -8.30
N SER A 68 30.34 6.88 -8.48
CA SER A 68 31.27 5.79 -8.80
C SER A 68 31.13 5.19 -10.20
N GLY A 69 30.24 5.68 -11.08
CA GLY A 69 30.05 5.13 -12.43
C GLY A 69 29.41 3.72 -12.48
N ALA A 70 29.00 3.17 -11.34
CA ALA A 70 28.30 1.88 -11.27
C ALA A 70 26.84 2.02 -11.74
N VAL A 71 26.43 1.15 -12.66
CA VAL A 71 25.03 1.01 -13.10
C VAL A 71 24.24 0.33 -11.99
N VAL A 72 23.08 0.90 -11.63
CA VAL A 72 22.12 0.28 -10.71
C VAL A 72 20.95 -0.25 -11.54
N THR A 73 20.60 -1.51 -11.32
CA THR A 73 19.52 -2.22 -12.00
C THR A 73 18.33 -2.39 -11.06
N LEU A 74 17.14 -2.04 -11.54
CA LEU A 74 15.91 -2.10 -10.75
C LEU A 74 14.91 -3.02 -11.43
N PHE A 75 14.27 -3.89 -10.66
CA PHE A 75 13.01 -4.50 -11.04
C PHE A 75 11.87 -3.69 -10.43
N LEU A 76 11.02 -3.15 -11.29
CA LEU A 76 9.82 -2.42 -10.92
C LEU A 76 8.62 -3.24 -11.39
N CYS A 77 7.91 -3.87 -10.46
CA CYS A 77 6.63 -4.50 -10.74
C CYS A 77 5.51 -3.48 -10.50
N GLY A 78 4.59 -3.37 -11.45
CA GLY A 78 3.33 -2.67 -11.27
C GLY A 78 2.44 -3.39 -10.25
N ASP A 79 1.15 -3.41 -10.51
CA ASP A 79 0.16 -3.80 -9.50
C ASP A 79 0.17 -5.31 -9.26
N VAL A 80 0.73 -5.72 -8.12
CA VAL A 80 0.67 -7.09 -7.60
C VAL A 80 -0.68 -7.26 -6.90
N MET A 81 -1.69 -7.62 -7.70
CA MET A 81 -3.07 -7.83 -7.26
C MET A 81 -3.33 -9.31 -6.96
N LEU A 82 -2.76 -9.82 -5.85
CA LEU A 82 -2.99 -11.21 -5.42
C LEU A 82 -4.38 -11.42 -4.79
N GLY A 83 -5.10 -10.34 -4.49
CA GLY A 83 -6.46 -10.43 -3.96
C GLY A 83 -7.49 -10.85 -4.99
N ARG A 84 -8.74 -11.05 -4.53
CA ARG A 84 -9.88 -11.43 -5.38
C ARG A 84 -9.67 -12.81 -5.99
N GLY A 85 -9.54 -12.96 -7.31
CA GLY A 85 -9.50 -14.27 -7.97
C GLY A 85 -8.26 -15.11 -7.64
N VAL A 86 -7.08 -14.48 -7.55
CA VAL A 86 -5.81 -15.20 -7.30
C VAL A 86 -5.79 -15.80 -5.89
N ASP A 87 -6.21 -15.04 -4.87
CA ASP A 87 -6.33 -15.54 -3.49
C ASP A 87 -7.18 -16.82 -3.40
N GLN A 88 -8.21 -16.94 -4.24
CA GLN A 88 -9.14 -18.08 -4.24
C GLN A 88 -8.54 -19.39 -4.77
N ILE A 89 -7.41 -19.32 -5.49
CA ILE A 89 -6.70 -20.51 -5.97
C ILE A 89 -5.44 -20.84 -5.14
N LEU A 90 -5.11 -20.04 -4.13
CA LEU A 90 -3.97 -20.29 -3.22
C LEU A 90 -4.35 -21.26 -2.08
N ASP A 91 -3.38 -21.67 -1.27
CA ASP A 91 -3.56 -22.67 -0.19
C ASP A 91 -4.62 -22.27 0.86
N ARG A 92 -4.67 -20.98 1.21
CA ARG A 92 -5.53 -20.46 2.29
C ARG A 92 -6.41 -19.33 1.80
N PRO A 93 -7.40 -19.59 0.94
CA PRO A 93 -8.25 -18.53 0.40
C PRO A 93 -9.01 -17.84 1.54
N GLY A 94 -9.13 -16.51 1.43
CA GLY A 94 -10.01 -15.71 2.27
C GLY A 94 -11.47 -15.86 1.88
N ASP A 95 -12.36 -15.18 2.61
CA ASP A 95 -13.78 -15.12 2.26
C ASP A 95 -13.97 -14.52 0.84
N PRO A 96 -14.66 -15.24 -0.07
CA PRO A 96 -14.83 -14.82 -1.46
C PRO A 96 -15.80 -13.67 -1.66
N ALA A 97 -16.53 -13.23 -0.62
CA ALA A 97 -17.54 -12.20 -0.76
C ALA A 97 -16.94 -10.89 -1.32
N LEU A 98 -17.60 -10.33 -2.32
CA LEU A 98 -17.28 -9.05 -2.95
C LEU A 98 -18.49 -8.11 -2.87
N ARG A 99 -18.24 -6.80 -2.93
CA ARG A 99 -19.27 -5.75 -2.94
C ARG A 99 -19.24 -4.92 -4.22
N GLU A 100 -19.17 -5.62 -5.34
CA GLU A 100 -19.14 -5.01 -6.67
C GLU A 100 -20.51 -5.14 -7.33
N ASP A 101 -20.81 -4.25 -8.29
CA ASP A 101 -22.14 -4.16 -8.90
C ASP A 101 -22.54 -5.43 -9.66
N TYR A 102 -21.58 -6.15 -10.24
CA TYR A 102 -21.83 -7.29 -11.14
C TYR A 102 -21.30 -8.62 -10.62
N VAL A 103 -20.24 -8.59 -9.80
CA VAL A 103 -19.60 -9.80 -9.27
C VAL A 103 -19.54 -9.71 -7.76
N THR A 104 -20.25 -10.62 -7.09
CA THR A 104 -20.37 -10.66 -5.63
C THR A 104 -19.56 -11.80 -5.00
N ASP A 105 -18.90 -12.62 -5.82
CA ASP A 105 -18.10 -13.76 -5.39
C ASP A 105 -16.81 -13.84 -6.20
N ALA A 106 -15.66 -13.76 -5.54
CA ALA A 106 -14.33 -13.75 -6.14
C ALA A 106 -14.02 -15.00 -6.98
N ARG A 107 -14.64 -16.14 -6.67
CA ARG A 107 -14.48 -17.39 -7.44
C ARG A 107 -15.11 -17.29 -8.82
N SER A 108 -16.00 -16.32 -9.05
CA SER A 108 -16.53 -16.03 -10.38
C SER A 108 -15.43 -15.62 -11.36
N TYR A 109 -14.41 -14.89 -10.89
CA TYR A 109 -13.25 -14.55 -11.71
C TYR A 109 -12.41 -15.77 -12.09
N VAL A 110 -12.30 -16.74 -11.18
CA VAL A 110 -11.63 -18.02 -11.47
C VAL A 110 -12.41 -18.79 -12.55
N ARG A 111 -13.72 -18.97 -12.36
CA ARG A 111 -14.58 -19.65 -13.36
C ARG A 111 -14.55 -18.97 -14.72
N MET A 112 -14.52 -17.63 -14.76
CA MET A 112 -14.37 -16.87 -16.00
C MET A 112 -13.02 -17.16 -16.68
N ALA A 113 -11.93 -17.14 -15.92
CA ALA A 113 -10.61 -17.49 -16.45
C ALA A 113 -10.57 -18.93 -16.98
N GLU A 114 -11.18 -19.88 -16.26
CA GLU A 114 -11.26 -21.28 -16.67
C GLU A 114 -12.11 -21.48 -17.93
N SER A 115 -13.18 -20.69 -18.12
CA SER A 115 -14.03 -20.79 -19.30
C SER A 115 -13.30 -20.48 -20.62
N VAL A 116 -12.20 -19.73 -20.55
CA VAL A 116 -11.37 -19.36 -21.71
C VAL A 116 -10.10 -20.21 -21.80
N ASN A 117 -9.47 -20.52 -20.66
CA ASN A 117 -8.13 -21.12 -20.63
C ASN A 117 -8.13 -22.61 -20.24
N GLY A 118 -9.29 -23.17 -19.90
CA GLY A 118 -9.40 -24.50 -19.31
C GLY A 118 -9.16 -24.49 -17.80
N PRO A 119 -9.25 -25.66 -17.14
CA PRO A 119 -9.19 -25.76 -15.68
C PRO A 119 -7.92 -25.17 -15.08
N ILE A 120 -8.06 -24.42 -13.97
CA ILE A 120 -6.92 -23.90 -13.20
C ILE A 120 -6.73 -24.83 -11.99
N PRO A 121 -5.52 -25.39 -11.78
CA PRO A 121 -5.26 -26.19 -10.59
C PRO A 121 -5.56 -25.38 -9.32
N ALA A 122 -6.14 -26.00 -8.30
CA ALA A 122 -6.35 -25.35 -7.00
C ALA A 122 -6.27 -26.41 -5.88
N PRO A 123 -5.47 -26.18 -4.81
CA PRO A 123 -4.61 -25.01 -4.61
C PRO A 123 -3.38 -25.02 -5.53
N VAL A 124 -2.90 -23.84 -5.93
CA VAL A 124 -1.62 -23.66 -6.61
C VAL A 124 -0.49 -23.35 -5.63
N PRO A 125 0.77 -23.70 -5.95
CA PRO A 125 1.90 -23.29 -5.12
C PRO A 125 2.08 -21.75 -5.15
N PRO A 126 2.70 -21.16 -4.12
CA PRO A 126 2.94 -19.71 -4.02
C PRO A 126 3.65 -19.07 -5.23
N SER A 127 4.46 -19.83 -5.97
CA SER A 127 5.17 -19.35 -7.16
C SER A 127 4.29 -19.24 -8.41
N TRP A 128 3.13 -19.89 -8.43
CA TRP A 128 2.29 -20.01 -9.62
C TRP A 128 1.85 -18.66 -10.21
N PRO A 129 1.42 -17.65 -9.41
CA PRO A 129 1.00 -16.35 -9.96
C PRO A 129 2.11 -15.61 -10.71
N TRP A 130 3.38 -15.92 -10.43
CA TRP A 130 4.53 -15.28 -11.07
C TRP A 130 5.00 -16.02 -12.32
N GLY A 131 4.76 -17.34 -12.40
CA GLY A 131 5.20 -18.17 -13.52
C GLY A 131 6.68 -17.96 -13.88
N GLU A 132 6.93 -17.72 -15.17
CA GLU A 132 8.28 -17.49 -15.72
C GLU A 132 8.97 -16.22 -15.17
N ALA A 133 8.22 -15.27 -14.59
CA ALA A 133 8.79 -14.04 -14.09
C ALA A 133 9.84 -14.29 -12.99
N LEU A 134 9.67 -15.31 -12.15
CA LEU A 134 10.65 -15.64 -11.10
C LEU A 134 12.00 -16.05 -11.70
N ARG A 135 11.98 -16.81 -12.81
CA ARG A 135 13.20 -17.23 -13.51
C ARG A 135 13.89 -16.05 -14.18
N LEU A 136 13.11 -15.15 -14.79
CA LEU A 136 13.64 -13.92 -15.39
C LEU A 136 14.24 -12.99 -14.34
N LEU A 137 13.60 -12.84 -13.18
CA LEU A 137 14.11 -12.09 -12.04
C LEU A 137 15.42 -12.66 -11.49
N GLU A 138 15.51 -13.99 -11.40
CA GLU A 138 16.73 -14.64 -10.96
C GLU A 138 17.87 -14.43 -11.96
N THR A 139 17.58 -14.58 -13.26
CA THR A 139 18.59 -14.41 -14.32
C THR A 139 19.05 -12.96 -14.42
N ALA A 140 18.14 -11.99 -14.30
CA ALA A 140 18.45 -10.58 -14.38
C ALA A 140 19.21 -10.06 -13.15
N ALA A 141 19.02 -10.72 -11.99
CA ALA A 141 19.66 -10.38 -10.72
C ALA A 141 19.71 -8.86 -10.41
N PRO A 142 18.55 -8.17 -10.38
CA PRO A 142 18.52 -6.73 -10.18
C PRO A 142 19.02 -6.35 -8.78
N ASP A 143 19.65 -5.18 -8.67
CA ASP A 143 20.15 -4.63 -7.39
C ASP A 143 19.03 -4.31 -6.39
N ALA A 144 17.82 -4.02 -6.87
CA ALA A 144 16.64 -3.85 -6.03
C ALA A 144 15.36 -4.31 -6.72
N ARG A 145 14.46 -4.92 -5.95
CA ARG A 145 13.14 -5.42 -6.38
C ARG A 145 12.03 -4.65 -5.66
N ILE A 146 11.29 -3.85 -6.41
CA ILE A 146 10.23 -2.98 -5.88
C ILE A 146 8.91 -3.39 -6.51
N VAL A 147 7.89 -3.61 -5.69
CA VAL A 147 6.56 -4.04 -6.16
C VAL A 147 5.49 -3.12 -5.61
N ASN A 148 4.49 -2.75 -6.42
CA ASN A 148 3.26 -2.12 -5.91
C ASN A 148 2.33 -3.22 -5.40
N LEU A 149 2.18 -3.37 -4.07
CA LEU A 149 1.24 -4.34 -3.51
C LEU A 149 -0.15 -3.72 -3.48
N GLU A 150 -0.89 -3.91 -4.57
CA GLU A 150 -2.23 -3.37 -4.77
C GLU A 150 -3.31 -4.32 -4.23
N THR A 151 -3.19 -4.72 -2.97
CA THR A 151 -4.14 -5.59 -2.29
C THR A 151 -4.01 -5.42 -0.78
N SER A 152 -5.13 -5.36 -0.06
CA SER A 152 -5.11 -5.45 1.40
C SER A 152 -4.87 -6.89 1.85
N VAL A 153 -3.93 -7.09 2.77
CA VAL A 153 -3.59 -8.41 3.33
C VAL A 153 -4.20 -8.54 4.70
N THR A 154 -5.44 -9.06 4.76
CA THR A 154 -6.27 -8.96 5.95
C THR A 154 -7.35 -10.04 5.99
N ARG A 155 -7.73 -10.46 7.19
CA ARG A 155 -8.93 -11.27 7.46
C ARG A 155 -10.18 -10.42 7.71
N GLY A 156 -10.02 -9.10 7.81
CA GLY A 156 -11.10 -8.17 8.08
C GLY A 156 -12.23 -8.26 7.05
N ASP A 157 -13.46 -8.13 7.53
CA ASP A 157 -14.70 -8.16 6.75
C ASP A 157 -15.29 -6.74 6.55
N ALA A 158 -14.63 -5.72 7.07
CA ALA A 158 -15.06 -4.34 7.01
C ALA A 158 -14.82 -3.74 5.63
N PHE A 159 -15.78 -3.78 4.72
CA PHE A 159 -15.66 -3.12 3.42
C PHE A 159 -15.70 -1.60 3.54
N ALA A 160 -14.72 -0.93 2.94
CA ALA A 160 -14.71 0.51 2.79
C ALA A 160 -15.96 1.00 2.03
N PRO A 161 -16.81 1.88 2.62
CA PRO A 161 -17.98 2.41 1.92
C PRO A 161 -17.58 3.29 0.73
N GLY A 162 -18.43 3.31 -0.30
CA GLY A 162 -18.29 4.19 -1.47
C GLY A 162 -17.22 3.76 -2.46
N LYS A 163 -16.63 2.56 -2.31
CA LYS A 163 -15.70 1.99 -3.29
C LYS A 163 -16.37 0.83 -4.01
N ALA A 164 -16.20 0.77 -5.33
CA ALA A 164 -16.81 -0.25 -6.18
C ALA A 164 -16.04 -1.58 -6.19
N VAL A 165 -14.74 -1.57 -5.86
CA VAL A 165 -13.87 -2.74 -5.92
C VAL A 165 -13.02 -2.83 -4.68
N HIS A 166 -12.90 -4.04 -4.11
CA HIS A 166 -12.07 -4.32 -2.95
C HIS A 166 -11.18 -5.54 -3.19
N TYR A 167 -9.90 -5.42 -2.85
CA TYR A 167 -8.93 -6.50 -2.97
C TYR A 167 -8.48 -6.98 -1.59
N ARG A 168 -8.82 -8.23 -1.29
CA ARG A 168 -8.43 -8.95 -0.08
C ARG A 168 -7.62 -10.17 -0.46
N MET A 169 -6.46 -10.31 0.17
CA MET A 169 -5.71 -11.57 0.24
C MET A 169 -5.64 -12.00 1.70
N HIS A 170 -5.82 -13.27 1.97
CA HIS A 170 -5.69 -13.79 3.33
C HIS A 170 -4.20 -13.75 3.78
N PRO A 171 -3.88 -13.33 5.02
CA PRO A 171 -2.50 -13.22 5.51
C PRO A 171 -1.65 -14.48 5.39
N ALA A 172 -2.25 -15.68 5.46
CA ALA A 172 -1.50 -16.93 5.28
C ALA A 172 -1.00 -17.16 3.84
N ASN A 173 -1.46 -16.36 2.87
CA ASN A 173 -1.04 -16.42 1.47
C ASN A 173 0.14 -15.48 1.15
N VAL A 174 0.71 -14.77 2.13
CA VAL A 174 1.92 -13.94 1.96
C VAL A 174 3.11 -14.68 1.32
N PRO A 175 3.29 -16.01 1.47
CA PRO A 175 4.28 -16.73 0.67
C PRO A 175 4.18 -16.46 -0.84
N ALA A 176 2.97 -16.22 -1.38
CA ALA A 176 2.79 -15.89 -2.79
C ALA A 176 3.38 -14.53 -3.17
N LEU A 177 3.64 -13.65 -2.20
CA LEU A 177 4.37 -12.40 -2.39
C LEU A 177 5.87 -12.58 -2.14
N THR A 178 6.26 -13.28 -1.06
CA THR A 178 7.67 -13.40 -0.65
C THR A 178 8.52 -14.24 -1.59
N VAL A 179 7.93 -15.15 -2.37
CA VAL A 179 8.65 -15.93 -3.40
C VAL A 179 9.36 -15.05 -4.45
N ALA A 180 8.82 -13.85 -4.74
CA ALA A 180 9.48 -12.89 -5.62
C ALA A 180 10.68 -12.17 -4.96
N ARG A 181 10.82 -12.31 -3.63
CA ARG A 181 11.80 -11.63 -2.78
C ARG A 181 11.85 -10.12 -3.02
N PRO A 182 10.73 -9.39 -2.91
CA PRO A 182 10.75 -7.94 -3.04
C PRO A 182 11.55 -7.31 -1.90
N ASP A 183 12.40 -6.34 -2.23
CA ASP A 183 13.09 -5.51 -1.25
C ASP A 183 12.13 -4.52 -0.58
N VAL A 184 11.17 -4.00 -1.36
CA VAL A 184 10.18 -3.02 -0.93
C VAL A 184 8.82 -3.32 -1.54
N CYS A 185 7.80 -3.33 -0.69
CA CYS A 185 6.39 -3.29 -1.09
C CYS A 185 5.88 -1.86 -0.97
N VAL A 186 5.52 -1.25 -2.11
CA VAL A 186 4.85 0.04 -2.14
C VAL A 186 3.36 -0.16 -1.85
N LEU A 187 2.84 0.63 -0.92
CA LEU A 187 1.46 0.56 -0.43
C LEU A 187 0.64 1.82 -0.73
N ALA A 188 1.25 2.89 -1.27
CA ALA A 188 0.52 4.12 -1.63
C ALA A 188 -0.30 3.94 -2.92
N ASN A 189 -1.22 2.99 -2.91
CA ASN A 189 -2.17 2.74 -3.97
C ASN A 189 -3.60 2.89 -3.43
N ASN A 190 -4.57 2.83 -4.33
CA ASN A 190 -5.98 3.00 -4.02
C ASN A 190 -6.60 1.82 -3.25
N HIS A 191 -5.93 0.67 -3.14
CA HIS A 191 -6.47 -0.56 -2.52
C HIS A 191 -5.97 -0.85 -1.10
N VAL A 192 -4.99 -0.10 -0.60
CA VAL A 192 -4.44 -0.31 0.75
C VAL A 192 -5.43 -0.04 1.89
N LEU A 193 -6.53 0.67 1.62
CA LEU A 193 -7.57 1.04 2.59
C LEU A 193 -8.93 0.38 2.31
N ASP A 194 -8.97 -0.67 1.50
CA ASP A 194 -10.20 -1.38 1.12
C ASP A 194 -10.93 -1.94 2.32
N PHE A 195 -10.19 -2.33 3.35
CA PHE A 195 -10.73 -2.87 4.59
C PHE A 195 -10.59 -1.90 5.78
N GLY A 196 -10.51 -0.61 5.46
CA GLY A 196 -10.36 0.46 6.45
C GLY A 196 -9.01 0.43 7.17
N ARG A 197 -8.93 1.17 8.27
CA ARG A 197 -7.70 1.31 9.06
C ARG A 197 -7.28 0.00 9.73
N ALA A 198 -8.23 -0.80 10.23
CA ALA A 198 -7.94 -2.10 10.81
C ALA A 198 -7.33 -3.07 9.77
N GLY A 199 -7.86 -3.08 8.54
CA GLY A 199 -7.28 -3.88 7.46
C GLY A 199 -5.88 -3.41 7.04
N LEU A 200 -5.63 -2.10 7.04
CA LEU A 200 -4.28 -1.56 6.83
C LEU A 200 -3.32 -1.99 7.96
N GLU A 201 -3.74 -1.92 9.22
CA GLU A 201 -2.92 -2.32 10.36
C GLU A 201 -2.55 -3.81 10.28
N GLU A 202 -3.51 -4.69 10.00
CA GLU A 202 -3.22 -6.13 9.79
C GLU A 202 -2.33 -6.36 8.57
N THR A 203 -2.49 -5.57 7.50
CA THR A 203 -1.61 -5.62 6.32
C THR A 203 -0.18 -5.28 6.71
N LEU A 204 0.04 -4.20 7.46
CA LEU A 204 1.36 -3.79 7.92
C LEU A 204 1.99 -4.85 8.84
N ASP A 205 1.24 -5.35 9.83
CA ASP A 205 1.69 -6.40 10.76
C ASP A 205 2.08 -7.69 10.00
N THR A 206 1.29 -8.04 8.99
CA THR A 206 1.52 -9.24 8.18
C THR A 206 2.78 -9.12 7.32
N LEU A 207 2.99 -7.98 6.66
CA LEU A 207 4.17 -7.74 5.84
C LEU A 207 5.43 -7.63 6.71
N GLU A 208 5.34 -6.94 7.84
CA GLU A 208 6.41 -6.82 8.82
C GLU A 208 6.80 -8.19 9.39
N GLY A 209 5.82 -9.02 9.76
CA GLY A 209 6.05 -10.39 10.24
C GLY A 209 6.68 -11.32 9.19
N ALA A 210 6.52 -11.00 7.90
CA ALA A 210 7.17 -11.69 6.80
C ALA A 210 8.54 -11.08 6.40
N GLY A 211 9.02 -10.06 7.12
CA GLY A 211 10.28 -9.38 6.85
C GLY A 211 10.25 -8.45 5.64
N LEU A 212 9.07 -8.08 5.15
CA LEU A 212 8.89 -7.19 4.00
C LEU A 212 8.88 -5.73 4.46
N ARG A 213 9.73 -4.91 3.83
CA ARG A 213 9.75 -3.46 4.08
C ARG A 213 8.68 -2.79 3.23
N THR A 214 7.99 -1.80 3.81
CA THR A 214 6.88 -1.10 3.13
C THR A 214 7.14 0.39 2.99
N ALA A 215 6.68 0.98 1.89
CA ALA A 215 6.72 2.43 1.66
C ALA A 215 5.33 2.96 1.28
N GLY A 216 4.98 4.17 1.73
CA GLY A 216 3.77 4.87 1.28
C GLY A 216 2.49 4.60 2.08
N ALA A 217 2.55 3.76 3.12
CA ALA A 217 1.51 3.62 4.12
C ALA A 217 2.12 3.32 5.49
N GLY A 218 1.42 3.68 6.56
CA GLY A 218 1.90 3.50 7.92
C GLY A 218 0.82 3.79 8.96
N ARG A 219 1.11 3.45 10.20
CA ARG A 219 0.25 3.67 11.38
C ARG A 219 0.17 5.16 11.71
N SER A 220 1.17 5.94 11.31
CA SER A 220 1.24 7.40 11.40
C SER A 220 1.58 8.04 10.06
N ALA A 221 1.37 9.36 9.94
CA ALA A 221 1.81 10.11 8.76
C ALA A 221 3.34 10.06 8.60
N GLU A 222 4.09 10.14 9.69
CA GLU A 222 5.55 10.03 9.68
C GLU A 222 6.00 8.69 9.10
N GLU A 223 5.36 7.59 9.53
CA GLU A 223 5.67 6.25 9.02
C GLU A 223 5.30 6.11 7.54
N ALA A 224 4.16 6.67 7.12
CA ALA A 224 3.73 6.67 5.73
C ALA A 224 4.67 7.47 4.79
N TYR A 225 5.27 8.57 5.27
CA TYR A 225 6.22 9.38 4.51
C TYR A 225 7.68 8.91 4.61
N ARG A 226 7.97 7.92 5.47
CA ARG A 226 9.34 7.43 5.67
C ARG A 226 9.82 6.68 4.42
N PRO A 227 10.94 7.10 3.80
CA PRO A 227 11.51 6.34 2.68
C PRO A 227 12.08 5.01 3.17
N VAL A 228 12.05 4.00 2.29
CA VAL A 228 12.82 2.76 2.49
C VAL A 228 14.15 2.88 1.76
N ALA A 229 15.26 2.66 2.47
CA ALA A 229 16.59 2.60 1.88
C ALA A 229 16.96 1.15 1.54
N VAL A 230 17.21 0.86 0.27
CA VAL A 230 17.73 -0.41 -0.22
C VAL A 230 19.22 -0.25 -0.51
N PRO A 231 20.12 -0.93 0.22
CA PRO A 231 21.55 -0.92 -0.08
C PRO A 231 21.79 -1.50 -1.48
N VAL A 232 22.69 -0.87 -2.24
CA VAL A 232 23.15 -1.35 -3.55
C VAL A 232 24.69 -1.29 -3.61
N GLY A 233 25.30 -1.82 -4.67
CA GLY A 233 26.75 -1.96 -4.79
C GLY A 233 27.57 -0.70 -4.45
N ALA A 234 28.84 -0.91 -4.07
CA ALA A 234 29.82 0.14 -3.76
C ALA A 234 29.38 1.15 -2.67
N GLY A 235 28.58 0.70 -1.70
CA GLY A 235 28.09 1.54 -0.59
C GLY A 235 26.98 2.52 -0.98
N GLY A 236 26.38 2.33 -2.17
CA GLY A 236 25.22 3.09 -2.62
C GLY A 236 23.93 2.67 -1.92
N ARG A 237 22.87 3.48 -2.09
CA ARG A 237 21.51 3.11 -1.71
C ARG A 237 20.48 3.68 -2.67
N VAL A 238 19.41 2.93 -2.89
CA VAL A 238 18.17 3.39 -3.54
C VAL A 238 17.18 3.79 -2.46
N LEU A 239 16.62 5.01 -2.55
CA LEU A 239 15.57 5.47 -1.66
C LEU A 239 14.22 5.33 -2.35
N VAL A 240 13.32 4.55 -1.77
CA VAL A 240 11.97 4.33 -2.28
C VAL A 240 11.00 5.20 -1.49
N LEU A 241 10.37 6.13 -2.19
CA LEU A 241 9.25 6.95 -1.69
C LEU A 241 8.02 6.61 -2.51
N ALA A 242 6.86 6.62 -1.86
CA ALA A 242 5.60 6.32 -2.52
C ALA A 242 4.54 7.33 -2.13
N LEU A 243 3.82 7.83 -3.13
CA LEU A 243 2.85 8.92 -2.99
C LEU A 243 1.59 8.56 -3.76
N GLY A 244 0.44 8.65 -3.08
CA GLY A 244 -0.87 8.51 -3.71
C GLY A 244 -1.42 9.88 -4.14
N ALA A 245 -1.88 10.00 -5.38
CA ALA A 245 -2.60 11.20 -5.83
C ALA A 245 -3.96 11.33 -5.12
N GLY A 246 -4.50 12.53 -4.97
CA GLY A 246 -5.81 12.72 -4.30
C GLY A 246 -6.97 11.93 -4.93
N THR A 247 -6.82 11.45 -6.16
CA THR A 247 -7.77 10.57 -6.87
C THR A 247 -7.65 9.09 -6.49
N CYS A 248 -6.51 8.66 -5.91
CA CYS A 248 -6.33 7.27 -5.49
C CYS A 248 -7.11 6.95 -4.19
N PHE A 249 -7.47 7.97 -3.41
CA PHE A 249 -8.32 7.82 -2.23
C PHE A 249 -9.67 8.48 -2.49
N HIS A 250 -10.76 7.75 -2.28
CA HIS A 250 -12.09 8.33 -2.45
C HIS A 250 -12.25 9.57 -1.52
N PRO A 251 -12.76 10.72 -2.02
CA PRO A 251 -12.68 12.02 -1.36
C PRO A 251 -13.33 12.12 0.04
N GLY A 252 -14.07 11.10 0.48
CA GLY A 252 -14.64 11.03 1.83
C GLY A 252 -13.69 10.57 2.94
N ARG A 253 -12.42 10.21 2.63
CA ARG A 253 -11.50 9.59 3.61
C ARG A 253 -10.41 10.48 4.18
N LEU A 254 -10.27 11.70 3.67
CA LEU A 254 -9.40 12.73 4.25
C LEU A 254 -10.25 13.77 5.01
N GLY A 255 -10.96 13.34 6.05
CA GLY A 255 -11.91 14.24 6.72
C GLY A 255 -12.52 13.68 7.99
N GLY A 256 -11.75 13.65 9.07
CA GLY A 256 -12.32 13.71 10.41
C GLY A 256 -12.88 15.11 10.70
N ASP A 257 -13.97 15.50 10.04
CA ASP A 257 -14.74 16.70 10.42
C ASP A 257 -16.19 16.28 10.67
N ARG A 258 -16.46 15.79 11.89
CA ARG A 258 -17.83 15.69 12.41
C ARG A 258 -18.33 17.11 12.65
N ARG A 259 -18.86 17.77 11.61
CA ARG A 259 -19.74 18.92 11.82
C ARG A 259 -21.06 18.41 12.40
N PRO A 260 -21.49 18.86 13.58
CA PRO A 260 -22.82 18.52 14.06
C PRO A 260 -23.88 19.16 13.15
N PRO A 261 -25.05 18.53 12.99
CA PRO A 261 -26.10 19.05 12.12
C PRO A 261 -26.57 20.43 12.63
N ARG A 262 -26.61 21.42 11.71
CA ARG A 262 -27.18 22.74 11.99
C ARG A 262 -28.66 22.57 12.33
N ARG A 263 -29.04 22.89 13.56
CA ARG A 263 -30.45 23.05 13.96
C ARG A 263 -31.07 24.17 13.12
N ARG A 264 -32.13 23.86 12.37
CA ARG A 264 -32.97 24.88 11.73
C ARG A 264 -33.73 25.67 12.80
N PRO A 265 -33.85 27.01 12.72
CA PRO A 265 -34.74 27.75 13.60
C PRO A 265 -36.20 27.39 13.27
N ARG A 266 -37.04 27.23 14.30
CA ARG A 266 -38.49 27.12 14.13
C ARG A 266 -39.05 28.51 13.78
N PRO A 267 -39.95 28.62 12.78
CA PRO A 267 -40.63 29.88 12.52
C PRO A 267 -41.59 30.24 13.66
N ARG A 268 -41.67 31.55 13.97
CA ARG A 268 -42.78 32.16 14.70
C ARG A 268 -43.80 32.66 13.71
#